data_AF-A0A060C938-F1
#
_entry.id   AF-A0A060C938-F1
#
_cell.length_a   1.000
_cell.length_b   1.000
_cell.length_c   1.000
_cell.angle_alpha   90.00
_cell.angle_beta   90.00
_cell.angle_gamma   90.00
#
_symmetry.space_group_name_H-M   'P 1'
#
loop_
_entity.id
_entity.type
_entity.pdbx_description
1 polymer ?
#
loop_
_entity_poly.entity_id
_entity_poly.type
_entity_poly.pdbx_seq_one_letter_code
_entity_poly.pdbx_strand_id
1 'polypeptide(L)'
;GEVSDETPYGYHLAGDAFIVEWSDDTTENTLMRWWRMTVRRLLGFDFIHVWRNRRVIQRADVVWTHTEREHLAVALLKALRPRRYRAVSVAQSVWLWDIWPRISRLRTRFFARLLRQHAVEVVLSSANATASRSTVPGRAVMHVPFGTGFATPPSEPPSEPHVLVIGN
;
A
#
# COMPACT_ATOMS: atom_id res chain seq x y z
N GLY A 1 2.52 -20.12 -20.12
CA GLY A 1 1.90 -20.13 -18.79
C GLY A 1 2.41 -18.93 -18.06
N GLU A 2 1.54 -18.07 -17.55
CA GLU A 2 1.93 -16.89 -16.79
C GLU A 2 2.58 -17.39 -15.48
N VAL A 3 3.88 -17.16 -15.33
CA VAL A 3 4.56 -17.46 -14.06
C VAL A 3 4.10 -16.37 -13.10
N SER A 4 3.33 -16.75 -12.09
CA SER A 4 2.95 -15.82 -11.02
C SER A 4 4.22 -15.30 -10.36
N ASP A 5 4.35 -13.99 -10.25
CA ASP A 5 5.40 -13.38 -9.44
C ASP A 5 5.36 -13.94 -8.01
N GLU A 6 6.54 -14.17 -7.42
CA GLU A 6 6.71 -14.70 -6.06
C GLU A 6 6.03 -13.82 -5.00
N THR A 7 5.86 -12.54 -5.31
CA THR A 7 5.23 -11.54 -4.46
C THR A 7 4.25 -10.70 -5.30
N PRO A 8 3.10 -10.28 -4.76
CA PRO A 8 2.22 -9.33 -5.45
C PRO A 8 3.01 -8.08 -5.87
N TYR A 9 2.94 -7.64 -7.13
CA TYR A 9 3.68 -6.47 -7.64
C TYR A 9 5.22 -6.60 -7.69
N GLY A 10 5.79 -7.81 -7.65
CA GLY A 10 7.20 -8.02 -7.98
C GLY A 10 8.23 -7.49 -6.97
N TYR A 11 7.87 -7.23 -5.71
CA TYR A 11 8.79 -6.76 -4.67
C TYR A 11 10.03 -7.64 -4.47
N HIS A 12 9.94 -8.96 -4.72
CA HIS A 12 11.11 -9.86 -4.67
C HIS A 12 12.25 -9.41 -5.59
N LEU A 13 11.95 -8.71 -6.69
CA LEU A 13 12.94 -8.12 -7.60
C LEU A 13 13.83 -7.06 -6.92
N ALA A 14 13.37 -6.47 -5.82
CA ALA A 14 14.21 -5.57 -5.02
C ALA A 14 15.37 -6.31 -4.32
N GLY A 15 15.27 -7.64 -4.16
CA GLY A 15 16.30 -8.50 -3.58
C GLY A 15 17.63 -8.46 -4.34
N ASP A 16 17.60 -8.13 -5.63
CA ASP A 16 18.81 -7.99 -6.47
C ASP A 16 19.65 -6.77 -6.06
N ALA A 17 19.04 -5.76 -5.46
CA ALA A 17 19.68 -4.49 -5.09
C ALA A 17 19.71 -4.23 -3.57
N PHE A 18 18.84 -4.88 -2.79
CA PHE A 18 18.63 -4.59 -1.37
C PHE A 18 18.42 -5.85 -0.53
N ILE A 19 18.70 -5.76 0.77
CA ILE A 19 18.28 -6.78 1.73
C ILE A 19 16.80 -6.56 2.03
N VAL A 20 15.96 -7.52 1.64
CA VAL A 20 14.51 -7.48 1.84
C VAL A 20 14.14 -8.34 3.05
N GLU A 21 13.57 -7.73 4.09
CA GLU A 21 13.00 -8.42 5.26
C GLU A 21 11.47 -8.24 5.26
N TRP A 22 10.73 -9.33 5.44
CA TRP A 22 9.27 -9.35 5.41
C TRP A 22 8.66 -9.21 6.81
N SER A 23 7.46 -8.62 6.90
CA SER A 23 6.72 -8.59 8.16
C SER A 23 6.10 -9.95 8.47
N ASP A 24 6.16 -10.38 9.72
CA ASP A 24 5.51 -11.62 10.16
C ASP A 24 4.02 -11.38 10.48
N ASP A 25 3.16 -12.30 10.03
CA ASP A 25 1.80 -12.44 10.56
C ASP A 25 1.79 -13.50 11.67
N THR A 26 1.32 -13.12 12.86
CA THR A 26 1.34 -14.00 14.05
C THR A 26 -0.04 -14.63 14.24
N THR A 27 -0.09 -15.92 14.58
CA THR A 27 -1.33 -16.61 14.96
C THR A 27 -2.00 -15.90 16.16
N GLU A 28 -3.29 -15.56 16.00
CA GLU A 28 -4.02 -14.73 16.97
C GLU A 28 -4.96 -15.55 17.86
N ASN A 29 -4.89 -15.32 19.18
CA ASN A 29 -5.93 -15.77 20.11
C ASN A 29 -7.21 -14.91 19.94
N THR A 30 -8.38 -15.47 20.28
CA THR A 30 -9.71 -14.86 20.05
C THR A 30 -9.84 -13.43 20.60
N LEU A 31 -9.29 -13.16 21.78
CA LEU A 31 -9.29 -11.82 22.39
C LEU A 31 -8.45 -10.81 21.60
N MET A 32 -7.30 -11.23 21.06
CA MET A 32 -6.46 -10.38 20.23
C MET A 32 -7.13 -10.08 18.88
N ARG A 33 -7.78 -11.09 18.29
CA ARG A 33 -8.57 -10.91 17.06
C ARG A 33 -9.69 -9.90 17.27
N TRP A 34 -10.38 -9.94 18.42
CA TRP A 34 -11.40 -8.95 18.78
C TRP A 34 -10.80 -7.54 18.86
N TRP A 35 -9.69 -7.36 19.59
CA TRP A 35 -9.02 -6.07 19.69
C TRP A 35 -8.57 -5.52 18.33
N ARG A 36 -7.99 -6.37 17.48
CA ARG A 36 -7.59 -6.02 16.10
C ARG A 36 -8.77 -5.53 15.27
N MET A 37 -9.90 -6.22 15.34
CA MET A 37 -11.11 -5.81 14.62
C MET A 37 -11.66 -4.49 15.14
N THR A 38 -11.64 -4.26 16.47
CA THR A 38 -12.06 -3.00 17.07
C THR A 38 -11.17 -1.84 16.61
N VAL A 39 -9.85 -1.98 16.68
CA VAL A 39 -8.89 -0.97 16.21
C VAL A 39 -9.07 -0.69 14.72
N ARG A 40 -9.23 -1.74 13.90
CA ARG A 40 -9.46 -1.62 12.47
C ARG A 40 -10.76 -0.88 12.14
N ARG A 41 -11.83 -1.09 12.90
CA ARG A 41 -13.11 -0.37 12.73
C ARG A 41 -12.98 1.11 13.09
N LEU A 42 -12.25 1.43 14.15
CA LEU A 42 -12.06 2.81 14.60
C LEU A 42 -11.17 3.60 13.61
N LEU A 43 -9.99 3.07 13.30
CA LEU A 43 -8.99 3.75 12.48
C LEU A 43 -9.25 3.63 10.98
N GLY A 44 -9.93 2.57 10.54
CA GLY A 44 -10.07 2.21 9.13
C GLY A 44 -8.91 1.36 8.58
N PHE A 45 -7.91 1.06 9.40
CA PHE A 45 -6.73 0.26 9.04
C PHE A 45 -6.19 -0.55 10.23
N ASP A 46 -5.38 -1.55 9.94
CA ASP A 46 -4.87 -2.49 10.94
C ASP A 46 -3.56 -2.00 11.57
N PHE A 47 -3.67 -1.24 12.66
CA PHE A 47 -2.51 -0.76 13.39
C PHE A 47 -1.83 -1.85 14.24
N ILE A 48 -2.53 -2.92 14.62
CA ILE A 48 -1.97 -3.97 15.49
C ILE A 48 -0.87 -4.73 14.75
N HIS A 49 -1.09 -5.04 13.46
CA HIS A 49 -0.09 -5.70 12.61
C HIS A 49 1.25 -4.94 12.61
N VAL A 50 1.20 -3.64 12.34
CA VAL A 50 2.37 -2.76 12.32
C VAL A 50 3.01 -2.62 13.70
N TRP A 51 2.20 -2.54 14.77
CA TRP A 51 2.73 -2.49 16.13
C TRP A 51 3.48 -3.76 16.52
N ARG A 52 3.00 -4.94 16.11
CA ARG A 52 3.74 -6.20 16.36
C ARG A 52 5.09 -6.20 15.64
N ASN A 53 5.11 -5.75 14.39
CA ASN A 53 6.29 -5.64 13.55
C ASN A 53 7.18 -4.41 13.83
N ARG A 54 6.88 -3.62 14.89
CA ARG A 54 7.61 -2.38 15.23
C ARG A 54 9.13 -2.54 15.38
N ARG A 55 9.63 -3.72 15.77
CA ARG A 55 11.07 -3.96 15.94
C ARG A 55 11.81 -4.07 14.60
N VAL A 56 11.17 -4.66 13.59
CA VAL A 56 11.68 -4.71 12.21
C VAL A 56 11.66 -3.30 11.62
N ILE A 57 10.51 -2.62 11.73
CA ILE A 57 10.32 -1.23 11.28
C ILE A 57 11.33 -0.25 11.91
N GLN A 58 11.67 -0.45 13.19
CA GLN A 58 12.65 0.40 13.88
C GLN A 58 14.07 0.26 13.33
N ARG A 59 14.44 -0.94 12.86
CA ARG A 59 15.81 -1.27 12.41
C ARG A 59 16.00 -1.06 10.91
N ALA A 60 14.91 -0.98 10.14
CA ALA A 60 14.96 -0.78 8.71
C ALA A 60 15.42 0.64 8.34
N ASP A 61 16.18 0.75 7.24
CA ASP A 61 16.50 2.03 6.62
C ASP A 61 15.30 2.57 5.82
N VAL A 62 14.62 1.66 5.12
CA VAL A 62 13.43 1.94 4.29
C VAL A 62 12.31 0.96 4.63
N VAL A 63 11.09 1.48 4.76
CA VAL A 63 9.86 0.69 4.94
C VAL A 63 9.00 0.88 3.69
N TRP A 64 8.90 -0.16 2.88
CA TRP A 64 8.03 -0.19 1.70
C TRP A 64 6.78 -0.99 2.03
N THR A 65 5.62 -0.34 1.94
CA THR A 65 4.30 -0.92 2.27
C THR A 65 3.48 -1.15 1.01
N HIS A 66 2.64 -2.18 0.99
CA HIS A 66 1.95 -2.68 -0.21
C HIS A 66 0.54 -2.14 -0.36
N THR A 67 -0.10 -1.76 0.75
CA THR A 67 -1.49 -1.31 0.76
C THR A 67 -1.68 0.00 1.54
N GLU A 68 -2.80 0.67 1.27
CA GLU A 68 -3.14 1.89 2.00
C GLU A 68 -3.32 1.69 3.51
N ARG A 69 -3.75 0.49 3.91
CA ARG A 69 -3.93 0.15 5.32
C ARG A 69 -2.60 0.07 6.05
N GLU A 70 -1.60 -0.55 5.43
CA GLU A 70 -0.27 -0.70 6.02
C GLU A 70 0.44 0.64 6.12
N HIS A 71 0.46 1.43 5.04
CA HIS A 71 1.21 2.68 5.06
C HIS A 71 0.60 3.69 6.02
N LEU A 72 -0.73 3.75 6.14
CA LEU A 72 -1.39 4.57 7.17
C LEU A 72 -1.05 4.12 8.59
N ALA A 73 -0.96 2.81 8.83
CA ALA A 73 -0.54 2.26 10.11
C ALA A 73 0.94 2.58 10.43
N VAL A 74 1.84 2.46 9.46
CA VAL A 74 3.26 2.83 9.59
C VAL A 74 3.40 4.34 9.86
N ALA A 75 2.67 5.18 9.13
CA ALA A 75 2.65 6.61 9.37
C ALA A 75 2.13 6.96 10.77
N LEU A 76 1.11 6.26 11.27
CA LEU A 76 0.63 6.45 12.64
C LEU A 76 1.71 6.05 13.67
N LEU A 77 2.41 4.94 13.45
CA LEU A 77 3.50 4.51 14.32
C LEU A 77 4.61 5.59 14.39
N LYS A 78 5.01 6.12 13.23
CA LYS A 78 5.98 7.22 13.13
C LYS A 78 5.47 8.49 13.81
N ALA A 79 4.22 8.87 13.62
CA ALA A 79 3.61 10.04 14.24
C ALA A 79 3.56 9.94 15.78
N LEU A 80 3.34 8.74 16.32
CA LEU A 80 3.31 8.50 17.77
C LEU A 80 4.69 8.50 18.42
N ARG A 81 5.73 8.06 17.71
CA ARG A 81 7.11 7.95 18.23
C ARG A 81 8.14 8.38 17.17
N PRO A 82 8.19 9.66 16.77
CA PRO A 82 8.97 10.12 15.62
C PRO A 82 10.48 9.98 15.82
N ARG A 83 10.97 10.06 17.06
CA ARG A 83 12.39 9.84 17.37
C ARG A 83 12.81 8.38 17.25
N ARG A 84 11.87 7.44 17.40
CA ARG A 84 12.14 6.01 17.43
C ARG A 84 12.01 5.36 16.05
N TYR A 85 11.04 5.80 15.26
CA TYR A 85 10.76 5.23 13.94
C TYR A 85 11.11 6.26 12.86
N ARG A 86 12.38 6.25 12.44
CA ARG A 86 12.96 7.25 11.54
C ARG A 86 13.14 6.76 10.11
N ALA A 87 12.93 5.47 9.86
CA ALA A 87 13.05 4.86 8.55
C ALA A 87 12.30 5.67 7.48
N VAL A 88 12.91 5.82 6.31
CA VAL A 88 12.24 6.38 5.14
C VAL A 88 11.08 5.45 4.80
N SER A 89 9.92 5.99 4.44
CA SER A 89 8.75 5.16 4.15
C SER A 89 8.16 5.45 2.78
N VAL A 90 8.02 4.40 1.98
CA VAL A 90 7.43 4.36 0.64
C VAL A 90 6.02 3.80 0.77
N ALA A 91 5.01 4.62 0.48
CA ALA A 91 3.60 4.24 0.59
C ALA A 91 3.05 3.75 -0.75
N GLN A 92 2.53 2.53 -0.85
CA GLN A 92 1.77 2.10 -2.03
C GLN A 92 0.26 2.30 -1.80
N SER A 93 -0.37 3.07 -2.69
CA SER A 93 -1.82 3.32 -2.67
C SER A 93 -2.47 2.73 -3.92
N VAL A 94 -3.40 1.79 -3.70
CA VAL A 94 -4.15 1.13 -4.78
C VAL A 94 -5.55 1.73 -4.89
N TRP A 95 -6.32 1.69 -3.80
CA TRP A 95 -7.75 2.04 -3.80
C TRP A 95 -8.10 3.30 -3.03
N LEU A 96 -7.12 3.89 -2.35
CA LEU A 96 -7.35 4.99 -1.39
C LEU A 96 -8.11 6.16 -2.03
N TRP A 97 -7.75 6.51 -3.27
CA TRP A 97 -8.29 7.67 -3.97
C TRP A 97 -9.70 7.44 -4.50
N ASP A 98 -10.04 6.22 -4.91
CA ASP A 98 -11.39 5.83 -5.31
C ASP A 98 -12.38 5.94 -4.15
N ILE A 99 -11.95 5.53 -2.96
CA ILE A 99 -12.81 5.58 -1.76
C ILE A 99 -12.76 6.94 -1.07
N TRP A 100 -11.79 7.80 -1.37
CA TRP A 100 -11.56 9.06 -0.67
C TRP A 100 -12.81 9.95 -0.55
N PRO A 101 -13.63 10.15 -1.61
CA PRO A 101 -14.84 10.97 -1.52
C PRO A 101 -15.89 10.42 -0.54
N ARG A 102 -15.83 9.12 -0.24
CA ARG A 102 -16.75 8.41 0.67
C ARG A 102 -16.27 8.44 2.13
N ILE A 103 -15.05 8.90 2.39
CA ILE A 103 -14.47 8.99 3.73
C ILE A 103 -14.94 10.28 4.41
N SER A 104 -15.29 10.19 5.71
CA SER A 104 -15.71 11.36 6.48
C SER A 104 -14.60 12.43 6.56
N ARG A 105 -14.99 13.71 6.62
CA ARG A 105 -14.04 14.85 6.65
C ARG A 105 -13.01 14.77 7.78
N LEU A 106 -13.41 14.23 8.94
CA LEU A 106 -12.49 14.02 10.06
C LEU A 106 -11.43 12.98 9.72
N ARG A 107 -11.86 11.86 9.13
CA ARG A 107 -10.97 10.75 8.75
C ARG A 107 -10.09 11.13 7.57
N THR A 108 -10.57 11.89 6.58
CA THR A 108 -9.72 12.39 5.48
C THR A 108 -8.66 13.37 5.97
N ARG A 109 -8.97 14.26 6.92
CA ARG A 109 -7.96 15.13 7.56
C ARG A 109 -6.89 14.34 8.30
N PHE A 110 -7.31 13.31 9.05
CA PHE A 110 -6.40 12.42 9.74
C PHE A 110 -5.50 11.67 8.75
N PHE A 111 -6.08 11.05 7.71
CA PHE A 111 -5.33 10.33 6.68
C PHE A 111 -4.40 11.26 5.91
N ALA A 112 -4.83 12.47 5.56
CA ALA A 112 -3.99 13.48 4.92
C ALA A 112 -2.76 13.85 5.78
N ARG A 113 -2.90 13.92 7.11
CA ARG A 113 -1.77 14.13 8.02
C ARG A 113 -0.81 12.93 8.01
N LEU A 114 -1.34 11.71 8.00
CA LEU A 114 -0.53 10.49 7.96
C LEU A 114 0.21 10.35 6.62
N LEU A 115 -0.46 10.63 5.51
CA LEU A 115 0.10 10.60 4.16
C LEU A 115 1.35 11.48 4.01
N ARG A 116 1.41 12.61 4.73
CA ARG A 116 2.57 13.53 4.73
C ARG A 116 3.79 13.00 5.48
N GLN A 117 3.71 11.85 6.16
CA GLN A 117 4.84 11.23 6.85
C GLN A 117 5.71 10.36 5.92
N HIS A 118 5.22 10.07 4.71
CA HIS A 118 5.94 9.27 3.74
C HIS A 118 6.85 10.12 2.88
N ALA A 119 8.00 9.56 2.50
CA ALA A 119 8.92 10.24 1.60
C ALA A 119 8.35 10.30 0.18
N VAL A 120 7.69 9.22 -0.25
CA VAL A 120 7.00 9.13 -1.53
C VAL A 120 5.78 8.22 -1.42
N GLU A 121 4.72 8.57 -2.13
CA GLU A 121 3.60 7.69 -2.43
C GLU A 121 3.72 7.15 -3.85
N VAL A 122 3.67 5.83 -4.00
CA VAL A 122 3.59 5.12 -5.27
C VAL A 122 2.13 4.78 -5.54
N VAL A 123 1.68 5.10 -6.74
CA VAL A 123 0.35 4.76 -7.25
C VAL A 123 0.47 4.05 -8.60
N LEU A 124 -0.54 3.26 -8.91
CA LEU A 124 -0.54 2.39 -10.08
C LEU A 124 -1.19 2.99 -11.34
N SER A 125 -1.89 4.12 -11.19
CA SER A 125 -2.55 4.82 -12.29
C SER A 125 -2.26 6.32 -12.28
N SER A 126 -2.23 6.93 -13.47
CA SER A 126 -2.09 8.38 -13.64
C SER A 126 -3.28 9.14 -13.05
N ALA A 127 -4.47 8.55 -13.08
CA ALA A 127 -5.67 9.07 -12.43
C ALA A 127 -5.47 9.19 -10.91
N ASN A 128 -4.97 8.12 -10.27
CA ASN A 128 -4.66 8.13 -8.84
C ASN A 128 -3.55 9.11 -8.49
N ALA A 129 -2.53 9.27 -9.35
CA ALA A 129 -1.47 10.25 -9.15
C ALA A 129 -2.04 11.69 -9.15
N THR A 130 -2.94 11.97 -10.09
CA THR A 130 -3.61 13.27 -10.19
C THR A 130 -4.50 13.54 -8.98
N ALA A 131 -5.32 12.56 -8.59
CA ALA A 131 -6.18 12.66 -7.41
C ALA A 131 -5.38 12.85 -6.12
N SER A 132 -4.29 12.10 -5.96
CA SER A 132 -3.38 12.18 -4.82
C SER A 132 -2.78 13.58 -4.64
N ARG A 133 -2.24 14.13 -5.74
CA ARG A 133 -1.60 15.45 -5.77
C ARG A 133 -2.57 16.59 -5.51
N SER A 134 -3.77 16.53 -6.10
CA SER A 134 -4.79 17.57 -5.94
C SER A 134 -5.43 17.54 -4.55
N THR A 135 -5.65 16.34 -3.99
CA THR A 135 -6.37 16.17 -2.73
C THR A 135 -5.50 16.42 -1.50
N VAL A 136 -4.24 15.98 -1.53
CA VAL A 136 -3.29 16.18 -0.42
C VAL A 136 -1.98 16.74 -0.98
N PRO A 137 -1.91 18.06 -1.23
CA PRO A 137 -0.76 18.69 -1.87
C PRO A 137 0.49 18.70 -0.97
N GLY A 138 1.65 18.90 -1.59
CA GLY A 138 2.95 19.03 -0.92
C GLY A 138 3.66 17.70 -0.62
N ARG A 139 3.27 16.61 -1.30
CA ARG A 139 3.88 15.28 -1.13
C ARG A 139 4.49 14.82 -2.45
N ALA A 140 5.55 14.01 -2.38
CA ALA A 140 6.06 13.34 -3.57
C ALA A 140 5.13 12.17 -3.92
N VAL A 141 4.68 12.14 -5.17
CA VAL A 141 3.78 11.11 -5.70
C VAL A 141 4.33 10.61 -7.03
N MET A 142 4.61 9.32 -7.11
CA MET A 142 5.16 8.65 -8.27
C MET A 142 4.13 7.67 -8.85
N HIS A 143 3.88 7.78 -10.15
CA HIS A 143 3.12 6.76 -10.88
C HIS A 143 4.10 5.69 -11.33
N VAL A 144 3.93 4.47 -10.82
CA VAL A 144 4.65 3.28 -11.27
C VAL A 144 3.61 2.35 -11.89
N PRO A 145 3.59 2.21 -13.23
CA PRO A 145 2.63 1.31 -13.86
C PRO A 145 2.88 -0.13 -13.40
N PHE A 146 1.79 -0.86 -13.19
CA PHE A 146 1.83 -2.31 -12.94
C PHE A 146 1.47 -3.05 -14.23
N GLY A 147 2.02 -4.24 -14.41
CA GLY A 147 1.68 -5.14 -15.49
C GLY A 147 2.60 -6.35 -15.51
N THR A 148 2.05 -7.51 -15.85
CA THR A 148 2.84 -8.61 -16.40
C THR A 148 3.32 -8.19 -17.79
N GLY A 149 4.46 -8.71 -18.27
CA GLY A 149 5.18 -8.17 -19.44
C GLY A 149 4.31 -7.93 -20.69
N PHE A 150 4.84 -7.18 -21.66
CA PHE A 150 4.12 -6.82 -22.89
C PHE A 150 3.44 -8.03 -23.53
N ALA A 151 2.10 -8.01 -23.58
CA ALA A 151 1.34 -8.99 -24.34
C ALA A 151 1.49 -8.68 -25.84
N THR A 152 1.91 -9.67 -26.63
CA THR A 152 1.87 -9.58 -28.09
C THR A 152 0.42 -9.79 -28.55
N PRO A 153 -0.22 -8.81 -29.20
CA PRO A 153 -1.57 -9.01 -29.71
C PRO A 153 -1.57 -10.07 -30.82
N PRO A 154 -2.62 -10.91 -30.93
CA PRO A 154 -2.77 -11.81 -32.07
C PRO A 154 -2.91 -11.01 -33.37
N SER A 155 -2.39 -11.57 -34.46
CA SER A 155 -2.27 -10.93 -35.78
C SER A 155 -3.58 -10.79 -36.54
N GLU A 156 -4.67 -11.45 -36.12
CA GLU A 156 -5.98 -11.38 -36.78
C GLU A 156 -7.09 -11.05 -35.78
N PRO A 157 -7.95 -10.05 -36.07
CA PRO A 157 -9.13 -9.78 -35.27
C PRO A 157 -10.19 -10.89 -35.48
N PRO A 158 -10.89 -11.35 -34.44
CA PRO A 158 -11.92 -12.38 -34.57
C PRO A 158 -13.09 -11.91 -35.45
N SER A 159 -13.65 -12.83 -36.24
CA SER A 159 -14.75 -12.60 -37.19
C SER A 159 -16.13 -12.43 -36.56
N GLU A 160 -16.24 -12.61 -35.24
CA GLU A 160 -17.48 -12.53 -34.45
C GLU A 160 -17.24 -11.69 -33.19
N PRO A 161 -18.29 -11.10 -32.57
CA PRO A 161 -18.14 -10.33 -31.34
C PRO A 161 -17.70 -11.24 -30.18
N HIS A 162 -16.38 -11.29 -29.98
CA HIS A 162 -15.76 -12.04 -28.89
C HIS A 162 -15.70 -11.16 -27.64
N VAL A 163 -16.60 -11.41 -26.69
CA VAL A 163 -16.62 -10.73 -25.39
C VAL A 163 -15.86 -11.56 -24.37
N LEU A 164 -14.65 -11.14 -24.05
CA LEU A 164 -13.81 -11.75 -23.04
C LEU A 164 -13.87 -10.93 -21.75
N VAL A 165 -14.27 -11.57 -20.65
CA VAL A 165 -14.19 -11.00 -19.30
C VAL A 165 -13.09 -11.73 -18.56
N ILE A 166 -12.06 -11.00 -18.13
CA ILE A 166 -10.96 -11.53 -17.31
C ILE A 166 -11.01 -10.82 -15.96
N GLY A 167 -11.04 -11.61 -14.89
CA GLY A 167 -10.94 -11.19 -13.50
C GLY A 167 -10.80 -12.42 -12.61
N ASN A 168 -10.05 -12.30 -11.51
CA ASN A 168 -10.00 -13.31 -10.45
C ASN A 168 -11.05 -13.00 -9.38
#